data_AF-A0A6J6FY40-F1
#
_entry.id   AF-A0A6J6FY40-F1
#
_cell.length_a   1.000
_cell.length_b   1.000
_cell.length_c   1.000
_cell.angle_alpha   90.00
_cell.angle_beta   90.00
_cell.angle_gamma   90.00
#
_symmetry.space_group_name_H-M   'P 1'
#
loop_
_entity.id
_entity.type
_entity.pdbx_description
1 polymer ?
#
loop_
_entity_poly.entity_id
_entity_poly.type
_entity_poly.pdbx_seq_one_letter_code
_entity_poly.pdbx_strand_id
1 'polypeptide(L)'
;MLVLGITHDKEWLPYLSVTAFTFTGSAALGALSRGIRDGKRWANSPAILANLIALGVAKYQFEAGLYWLAVPIVLLAVTVIWNIFKVIKASAE
;
A
#
# COMPACT_ATOMS: atom_id res chain seq x y z
N MET A 1 -21.33 -19.78 -3.74
CA MET A 1 -21.23 -18.52 -2.96
C MET A 1 -21.46 -17.23 -3.76
N LEU A 2 -21.53 -17.26 -5.09
CA LEU A 2 -21.80 -16.06 -5.92
C LEU A 2 -23.28 -15.66 -6.06
N VAL A 3 -24.23 -16.56 -5.73
CA VAL A 3 -25.66 -16.35 -5.96
C VAL A 3 -26.41 -15.81 -4.72
N LEU A 4 -25.85 -15.97 -3.51
CA LEU A 4 -26.45 -15.47 -2.27
C LEU A 4 -26.08 -14.01 -1.94
N GLY A 5 -25.10 -13.41 -2.64
CA GLY A 5 -24.64 -12.04 -2.40
C GLY A 5 -25.43 -10.95 -3.14
N ILE A 6 -26.31 -11.33 -4.07
CA ILE A 6 -27.11 -10.36 -4.85
C ILE A 6 -28.42 -10.02 -4.12
N THR A 7 -28.90 -10.91 -3.23
CA THR A 7 -30.14 -10.74 -2.44
C THR A 7 -29.90 -10.27 -1.00
N HIS A 8 -28.66 -9.90 -0.65
CA HIS A 8 -28.36 -9.29 0.64
C HIS A 8 -28.90 -7.85 0.63
N ASP A 9 -29.63 -7.43 1.68
CA ASP A 9 -29.87 -6.02 1.96
C ASP A 9 -28.52 -5.32 1.97
N LYS A 10 -28.18 -4.66 0.85
CA LYS A 10 -26.84 -4.12 0.64
C LYS A 10 -26.67 -2.97 1.62
N GLU A 11 -25.92 -3.18 2.68
CA GLU A 11 -25.32 -2.07 3.41
C GLU A 11 -24.29 -1.41 2.48
N TRP A 12 -24.72 -0.39 1.74
CA TRP A 12 -23.91 0.34 0.77
C TRP A 12 -22.73 1.07 1.42
N LEU A 13 -22.88 1.40 2.71
CA LEU A 13 -21.94 2.19 3.47
C LEU A 13 -20.53 1.56 3.56
N PRO A 14 -20.38 0.24 3.89
CA PRO A 14 -19.08 -0.43 3.85
C PRO A 14 -18.38 -0.41 2.47
N TYR A 15 -19.13 -0.61 1.38
CA TYR A 15 -18.53 -0.58 0.04
C TYR A 15 -18.08 0.81 -0.37
N LEU A 16 -18.88 1.83 -0.04
CA LEU A 16 -18.54 3.22 -0.32
C LEU A 16 -17.30 3.67 0.48
N SER A 17 -17.20 3.27 1.76
CA SER A 17 -16.08 3.64 2.62
C SER A 17 -14.77 3.00 2.17
N VAL A 18 -14.76 1.71 1.80
CA VAL A 18 -13.57 1.03 1.25
C VAL A 18 -13.15 1.65 -0.07
N THR A 19 -14.11 2.00 -0.93
CA THR A 19 -13.84 2.66 -2.22
C THR A 19 -13.20 4.03 -1.99
N ALA A 20 -13.82 4.86 -1.15
CA ALA A 20 -13.29 6.18 -0.80
C ALA A 20 -11.90 6.09 -0.14
N PHE A 21 -11.71 5.12 0.75
CA PHE A 21 -10.41 4.85 1.38
C PHE A 21 -9.35 4.45 0.34
N THR A 22 -9.71 3.61 -0.63
CA THR A 22 -8.80 3.19 -1.70
C THR A 22 -8.38 4.37 -2.55
N PHE A 23 -9.31 5.24 -2.98
CA PHE A 23 -8.99 6.45 -3.72
C PHE A 23 -8.10 7.41 -2.92
N THR A 24 -8.41 7.59 -1.63
CA THR A 24 -7.63 8.44 -0.74
C THR A 24 -6.22 7.88 -0.54
N GLY A 25 -6.10 6.58 -0.33
CA GLY A 25 -4.82 5.88 -0.21
C GLY A 25 -3.98 5.99 -1.48
N SER A 26 -4.58 5.79 -2.65
CA SER A 26 -3.89 5.97 -3.94
C SER A 26 -3.43 7.41 -4.15
N ALA A 27 -4.25 8.40 -3.80
CA ALA A 27 -3.87 9.81 -3.88
C ALA A 27 -2.70 10.14 -2.93
N ALA A 28 -2.72 9.62 -1.70
CA ALA A 28 -1.63 9.78 -0.74
C ALA A 28 -0.33 9.15 -1.24
N LEU A 29 -0.38 7.92 -1.77
CA LEU A 29 0.79 7.27 -2.40
C LEU A 29 1.33 8.08 -3.59
N GLY A 30 0.44 8.66 -4.41
CA GLY A 30 0.82 9.55 -5.50
C GLY A 30 1.54 10.81 -5.02
N ALA A 31 1.06 11.42 -3.92
CA ALA A 31 1.72 12.57 -3.29
C ALA A 31 3.10 12.20 -2.73
N LEU A 32 3.23 11.03 -2.10
CA LEU A 32 4.51 10.51 -1.60
C LEU A 32 5.51 10.25 -2.73
N SER A 33 5.05 9.65 -3.84
CA SER A 33 5.89 9.43 -5.02
C SER A 33 6.44 10.74 -5.59
N ARG A 34 5.59 11.77 -5.70
CA ARG A 34 6.02 13.12 -6.11
C ARG A 34 7.00 13.72 -5.11
N GLY A 35 6.72 13.61 -3.81
CA GLY A 35 7.59 14.12 -2.75
C GLY A 35 8.98 13.49 -2.75
N ILE A 36 9.08 12.18 -2.96
CA ILE A 36 10.36 11.46 -3.11
C ILE A 36 11.09 11.93 -4.38
N ARG A 37 10.39 12.05 -5.50
CA ARG A 37 10.97 12.51 -6.77
C ARG A 37 11.54 13.92 -6.68
N ASP A 38 10.88 14.78 -5.92
CA ASP A 38 11.31 16.17 -5.68
C ASP A 38 12.41 16.27 -4.58
N GLY A 39 12.93 15.14 -4.08
CA GLY A 39 13.98 15.09 -3.06
C GLY A 39 13.53 15.54 -1.67
N LYS A 40 12.23 15.60 -1.40
CA LYS A 40 11.71 16.12 -0.13
C LYS A 40 11.82 15.06 0.96
N ARG A 41 12.69 15.31 1.95
CA ARG A 41 12.94 14.41 3.10
C ARG A 41 11.68 14.01 3.89
N TRP A 42 10.67 14.88 3.96
CA TRP A 42 9.42 14.57 4.68
C TRP A 42 8.64 13.40 4.08
N ALA A 43 8.82 13.09 2.79
CA ALA A 43 8.12 12.00 2.11
C ALA A 43 8.74 10.61 2.38
N ASN A 44 9.99 10.56 2.84
CA ASN A 44 10.73 9.31 3.03
C ASN A 44 10.13 8.44 4.15
N SER A 45 9.95 9.01 5.34
CA SER A 45 9.36 8.30 6.49
C SER A 45 7.95 7.76 6.23
N PRO A 46 6.97 8.56 5.75
CA PRO A 46 5.63 8.05 5.46
C PRO A 46 5.60 7.04 4.32
N ALA A 47 6.49 7.14 3.32
CA ALA A 47 6.59 6.12 2.29
C ALA A 47 7.14 4.79 2.81
N ILE A 48 8.12 4.80 3.73
CA ILE A 48 8.57 3.57 4.41
C ILE A 48 7.41 2.95 5.18
N LEU A 49 6.67 3.76 5.97
CA LEU A 49 5.51 3.26 6.73
C LEU A 49 4.44 2.65 5.82
N ALA A 50 4.10 3.29 4.70
CA ALA A 50 3.14 2.74 3.75
C ALA A 50 3.55 1.37 3.19
N ASN A 51 4.84 1.18 2.90
CA ASN A 51 5.35 -0.10 2.41
C ASN A 51 5.44 -1.15 3.52
N LEU A 52 5.72 -0.76 4.77
CA LEU A 52 5.63 -1.68 5.91
C LEU A 52 4.20 -2.18 6.17
N ILE A 53 3.19 -1.31 5.99
CA ILE A 53 1.79 -1.73 6.02
C ILE A 53 1.51 -2.73 4.89
N ALA A 54 2.02 -2.50 3.68
CA ALA A 54 1.87 -3.42 2.56
C ALA A 54 2.49 -4.81 2.86
N LEU A 55 3.62 -4.88 3.57
CA LEU A 55 4.18 -6.15 4.05
C LEU A 55 3.28 -6.83 5.09
N GLY A 56 2.67 -6.06 6.00
CA GLY A 56 1.66 -6.57 6.92
C GLY A 56 0.47 -7.17 6.19
N VAL A 57 -0.03 -6.50 5.14
CA VAL A 57 -1.11 -7.01 4.28
C VAL A 57 -0.68 -8.26 3.53
N ALA A 58 0.55 -8.32 3.03
CA ALA A 58 1.06 -9.50 2.33
C ALA A 58 1.09 -10.74 3.23
N LYS A 59 1.41 -10.60 4.51
CA LYS A 59 1.33 -11.70 5.49
C LYS A 59 -0.06 -12.34 5.51
N TYR A 60 -1.11 -11.53 5.60
CA TYR A 60 -2.49 -12.03 5.58
C TYR A 60 -2.86 -12.67 4.23
N GLN A 61 -2.31 -12.19 3.13
CA GLN A 61 -2.53 -12.80 1.82
C GLN A 61 -1.82 -14.16 1.68
N PHE A 62 -0.65 -14.33 2.28
CA PHE A 62 0.01 -15.63 2.37
C PHE A 62 -0.80 -16.64 3.20
N GLU A 63 -1.33 -16.20 4.34
CA GLU A 63 -2.21 -17.03 5.19
C GLU A 63 -3.51 -17.41 4.45
N ALA A 64 -4.02 -16.52 3.60
CA ALA A 64 -5.18 -16.78 2.74
C ALA A 64 -4.88 -17.64 1.48
N GLY A 65 -3.63 -18.08 1.29
CA GLY A 65 -3.22 -18.86 0.11
C GLY A 65 -3.12 -18.07 -1.20
N LEU A 66 -3.19 -16.74 -1.14
CA LEU A 66 -3.17 -15.82 -2.28
C LEU A 66 -1.74 -15.47 -2.71
N TYR A 67 -0.90 -16.49 -2.92
CA TYR A 67 0.53 -16.34 -3.21
C TYR A 67 0.82 -15.45 -4.43
N TRP A 68 -0.04 -15.51 -5.45
CA TRP A 68 0.10 -14.71 -6.68
C TRP A 68 0.08 -13.20 -6.43
N LEU A 69 -0.66 -12.74 -5.43
CA LEU A 69 -0.71 -11.32 -5.04
C LEU A 69 0.31 -11.00 -3.95
N ALA A 70 0.49 -11.91 -3.00
CA ALA A 70 1.39 -11.69 -1.87
C ALA A 70 2.85 -11.53 -2.31
N VAL A 71 3.33 -12.34 -3.26
CA VAL A 71 4.71 -12.31 -3.73
C VAL A 71 5.07 -10.97 -4.40
N PRO A 72 4.32 -10.47 -5.40
CA PRO A 72 4.57 -9.15 -5.98
C PRO A 72 4.53 -8.02 -4.96
N ILE A 73 3.60 -8.05 -4.00
CA ILE A 73 3.49 -7.01 -2.98
C ILE A 73 4.75 -6.95 -2.12
N VAL A 74 5.25 -8.11 -1.65
CA VAL A 74 6.49 -8.15 -0.86
C VAL A 74 7.67 -7.63 -1.66
N LEU A 75 7.82 -8.06 -2.92
CA LEU A 75 8.93 -7.61 -3.76
C LEU A 75 8.90 -6.09 -3.97
N LEU A 76 7.74 -5.52 -4.28
CA LEU A 76 7.58 -4.08 -4.45
C LEU A 76 7.84 -3.32 -3.14
N ALA A 77 7.28 -3.78 -2.02
CA ALA A 77 7.46 -3.10 -0.74
C ALA A 77 8.94 -3.09 -0.30
N VAL A 78 9.62 -4.23 -0.41
CA VAL A 78 11.05 -4.35 -0.05
C VAL A 78 11.92 -3.48 -0.97
N THR A 79 11.68 -3.50 -2.28
CA THR A 79 12.45 -2.70 -3.24
C THR A 79 12.28 -1.19 -3.01
N VAL A 80 11.07 -0.73 -2.71
CA VAL A 80 10.82 0.69 -2.40
C VAL A 80 11.50 1.09 -1.10
N ILE A 81 11.37 0.30 -0.04
CA ILE A 81 12.02 0.58 1.25
C ILE A 81 13.53 0.67 1.07
N TRP A 82 14.13 -0.31 0.38
CA TRP A 82 15.57 -0.33 0.12
C TRP A 82 16.04 0.92 -0.64
N ASN A 83 15.31 1.32 -1.67
CA ASN A 83 15.63 2.53 -2.43
C ASN A 83 15.54 3.79 -1.58
N ILE A 84 14.53 3.91 -0.71
CA ILE A 84 14.41 5.07 0.19
C ILE A 84 15.58 5.09 1.18
N PHE A 85 15.99 3.95 1.74
CA PHE A 85 17.17 3.89 2.61
C PHE A 85 18.44 4.37 1.90
N LYS A 86 18.64 3.98 0.63
CA LYS A 86 19.76 4.49 -0.17
C LYS A 86 19.70 6.01 -0.35
N VAL A 87 18.52 6.57 -0.64
CA VAL A 87 18.32 8.01 -0.78
C VAL A 87 18.62 8.75 0.53
N ILE A 88 18.17 8.21 1.67
CA ILE A 88 18.44 8.78 2.99
C ILE A 88 19.93 8.77 3.29
N LYS A 89 20.60 7.62 3.07
CA LYS A 89 22.04 7.47 3.31
C LYS A 89 22.84 8.46 2.47
N ALA A 90 22.56 8.56 1.18
CA ALA A 90 23.23 9.48 0.27
C ALA A 90 22.98 10.97 0.62
N SER A 91 21.93 11.29 1.36
CA SER A 91 21.67 12.66 1.84
C SER A 91 22.30 12.96 3.21
N ALA A 92 22.86 11.95 3.88
CA ALA A 92 23.50 12.09 5.20
C ALA A 92 25.03 12.20 5.10
N GLU A 93 25.60 11.83 3.95
CA GLU A 93 26.98 12.08 3.53
C GLU A 93 27.10 13.48 2.91
#